data_AF-A0A7C1GUL8-F1
#
_entry.id   AF-A0A7C1GUL8-F1
#
_cell.length_a   1.000
_cell.length_b   1.000
_cell.length_c   1.000
_cell.angle_alpha   90.00
_cell.angle_beta   90.00
_cell.angle_gamma   90.00
#
_symmetry.space_group_name_H-M   'P 1'
#
loop_
_entity.id
_entity.type
_entity.pdbx_description
1 polymer ?
#
loop_
_entity_poly.entity_id
_entity_poly.type
_entity_poly.pdbx_seq_one_letter_code
_entity_poly.pdbx_strand_id
1 'polypeptide(L)'
;MLRRYSSRNRALFTFFFVVALIVFASYYAFGHKMNVVVPSNEIELDDLTFNYSVFSFLGEAPFPPDQGLANGVSVEQDDGEVIRVSYPPEDDLVRSLQFELNSRIINVYVWKMGSVDSARKTWETIFLVEGSVLTRDMGRIKKTDYCYAKVVRFGGKDQALIWQKGNWVVLAKSPGFTMESEEERQILTELFDPNIRN
;
A
#
# COMPACT_ATOMS: atom_id res chain seq x y z
N MET A 1 58.57 5.79 -19.91
CA MET A 1 57.60 4.74 -20.31
C MET A 1 56.19 5.19 -19.93
N LEU A 2 55.46 5.82 -20.86
CA LEU A 2 54.03 6.08 -20.67
C LEU A 2 53.29 4.76 -20.88
N ARG A 3 52.83 4.13 -19.79
CA ARG A 3 51.89 3.01 -19.85
C ARG A 3 50.64 3.51 -20.59
N ARG A 4 50.51 3.18 -21.88
CA ARG A 4 49.23 3.21 -22.58
C ARG A 4 48.29 2.30 -21.80
N TYR A 5 47.48 2.88 -20.92
CA TYR A 5 46.35 2.18 -20.34
C TYR A 5 45.45 1.78 -21.51
N SER A 6 45.52 0.52 -21.89
CA SER A 6 44.85 -0.03 -23.06
C SER A 6 43.36 0.24 -22.97
N SER A 7 42.78 0.88 -24.01
CA SER A 7 41.34 1.15 -24.14
C SER A 7 40.50 -0.11 -23.91
N ARG A 8 41.07 -1.29 -24.20
CA ARG A 8 40.47 -2.61 -23.98
C ARG A 8 40.23 -2.91 -22.49
N ASN A 9 41.14 -2.54 -21.60
CA ASN A 9 40.98 -2.77 -20.15
C ASN A 9 39.93 -1.83 -19.56
N ARG A 10 39.82 -0.61 -20.10
CA ARG A 10 38.76 0.34 -19.74
C ARG A 10 37.39 -0.17 -20.20
N ALA A 11 37.28 -0.69 -21.42
CA ALA A 11 36.04 -1.28 -21.94
C ALA A 11 35.60 -2.52 -21.15
N LEU A 12 36.53 -3.42 -20.79
CA LEU A 12 36.26 -4.58 -19.94
C LEU A 12 35.78 -4.14 -18.55
N PHE A 13 36.48 -3.19 -17.91
CA PHE A 13 36.05 -2.66 -16.61
C PHE A 13 34.67 -2.01 -16.68
N THR A 14 34.40 -1.19 -17.70
CA THR A 14 33.08 -0.57 -17.91
C THR A 14 32.00 -1.64 -18.11
N PHE A 15 32.26 -2.69 -18.87
CA PHE A 15 31.33 -3.80 -19.06
C PHE A 15 31.03 -4.51 -17.73
N PHE A 16 32.05 -4.90 -16.97
CA PHE A 16 31.86 -5.53 -15.65
C PHE A 16 31.11 -4.62 -14.69
N PHE A 17 31.44 -3.33 -14.67
CA PHE A 17 30.76 -2.35 -13.82
C PHE A 17 29.28 -2.19 -14.20
N VAL A 18 28.96 -2.10 -15.49
CA VAL A 18 27.57 -2.02 -15.97
C VAL A 18 26.80 -3.29 -15.63
N VAL A 19 27.39 -4.48 -15.83
CA VAL A 19 26.76 -5.75 -15.45
C VAL A 19 26.53 -5.82 -13.94
N ALA A 20 27.52 -5.45 -13.13
CA ALA A 20 27.39 -5.40 -11.68
C ALA A 20 26.30 -4.41 -11.23
N LEU A 21 26.20 -3.25 -11.88
CA LEU A 21 25.18 -2.24 -11.60
C LEU A 21 23.78 -2.73 -11.99
N ILE A 22 23.63 -3.43 -13.12
CA ILE A 22 22.36 -4.06 -13.52
C ILE A 22 21.96 -5.15 -12.52
N VAL A 23 22.90 -6.00 -12.10
CA VAL A 23 22.64 -7.05 -11.10
C VAL A 23 22.24 -6.44 -9.77
N PHE A 24 22.97 -5.43 -9.30
CA PHE A 24 22.67 -4.71 -8.06
C PHE A 24 21.30 -4.03 -8.13
N ALA A 25 21.03 -3.27 -9.19
CA ALA A 25 19.75 -2.61 -9.41
C ALA A 25 18.59 -3.62 -9.49
N SER A 26 18.80 -4.75 -10.17
CA SER A 26 17.81 -5.84 -10.24
C SER A 26 17.58 -6.45 -8.87
N TYR A 27 18.63 -6.80 -8.13
CA TYR A 27 18.52 -7.36 -6.79
C TYR A 27 17.71 -6.45 -5.85
N TYR A 28 17.99 -5.15 -5.84
CA TYR A 28 17.21 -4.18 -5.07
C TYR A 28 15.77 -4.02 -5.59
N ALA A 29 15.58 -4.03 -6.91
CA ALA A 29 14.25 -3.89 -7.50
C ALA A 29 13.34 -5.08 -7.17
N PHE A 30 13.88 -6.30 -7.11
CA PHE A 30 13.15 -7.54 -6.84
C PHE A 30 13.07 -7.89 -5.35
N GLY A 31 14.13 -7.64 -4.57
CA GLY A 31 14.21 -8.00 -3.16
C GLY A 31 13.25 -7.23 -2.25
N HIS A 32 12.78 -6.06 -2.69
CA HIS A 32 11.81 -5.23 -1.95
C HIS A 32 10.41 -5.24 -2.57
N LYS A 33 10.05 -6.25 -3.37
CA LYS A 33 8.70 -6.38 -3.91
C LYS A 33 7.73 -6.80 -2.79
N MET A 34 6.61 -6.11 -2.69
CA MET A 34 5.50 -6.56 -1.86
C MET A 34 4.50 -7.34 -2.70
N ASN A 35 4.08 -8.50 -2.20
CA ASN A 35 3.04 -9.29 -2.82
C ASN A 35 1.69 -8.76 -2.36
N VAL A 36 1.11 -7.85 -3.15
CA VAL A 36 -0.22 -7.30 -2.89
C VAL A 36 -1.25 -7.95 -3.81
N VAL A 37 -2.34 -8.40 -3.20
CA VAL A 37 -3.44 -9.08 -3.88
C VAL A 37 -4.70 -8.22 -3.76
N VAL A 38 -5.44 -8.18 -4.86
CA VAL A 38 -6.74 -7.51 -5.00
C VAL A 38 -7.64 -8.43 -5.83
N PRO A 39 -8.96 -8.23 -5.82
CA PRO A 39 -9.87 -8.94 -6.71
C PRO A 39 -9.54 -8.68 -8.19
N SER A 40 -10.06 -9.54 -9.06
CA SER A 40 -10.07 -9.27 -10.51
C SER A 40 -10.79 -7.96 -10.81
N ASN A 41 -10.41 -7.27 -11.90
CA ASN A 41 -11.06 -6.01 -12.28
C ASN A 41 -12.53 -6.21 -12.73
N GLU A 42 -12.90 -7.43 -13.13
CA GLU A 42 -14.26 -7.81 -13.53
C GLU A 42 -15.24 -7.88 -12.35
N ILE A 43 -14.72 -8.07 -11.13
CA ILE A 43 -15.54 -8.19 -9.92
C ILE A 43 -16.04 -6.82 -9.52
N GLU A 44 -17.36 -6.64 -9.40
CA GLU A 44 -17.91 -5.41 -8.87
C GLU A 44 -17.76 -5.33 -7.35
N LEU A 45 -17.80 -4.10 -6.83
CA LEU A 45 -17.60 -3.87 -5.39
C LEU A 45 -18.69 -4.56 -4.54
N ASP A 46 -19.90 -4.68 -5.10
CA ASP A 46 -21.05 -5.36 -4.48
C ASP A 46 -20.86 -6.88 -4.41
N ASP A 47 -20.09 -7.45 -5.34
CA ASP A 47 -19.81 -8.89 -5.44
C ASP A 47 -18.55 -9.31 -4.64
N LEU A 48 -18.00 -8.39 -3.86
CA LEU A 48 -16.77 -8.59 -3.11
C LEU A 48 -16.96 -9.67 -2.04
N THR A 49 -16.13 -10.71 -2.10
CA THR A 49 -16.10 -11.80 -1.14
C THR A 49 -14.75 -11.87 -0.44
N PHE A 50 -14.75 -12.34 0.80
CA PHE A 50 -13.58 -12.35 1.68
C PHE A 50 -13.22 -13.76 2.12
N ASN A 51 -11.95 -13.94 2.48
CA ASN A 51 -11.45 -15.24 2.89
C ASN A 51 -11.81 -15.57 4.33
N TYR A 52 -13.01 -16.14 4.52
CA TYR A 52 -13.52 -16.48 5.84
C TYR A 52 -12.78 -17.63 6.54
N SER A 53 -11.86 -18.32 5.86
CA SER A 53 -11.00 -19.31 6.52
C SER A 53 -9.84 -18.67 7.29
N VAL A 54 -9.54 -17.39 7.04
CA VAL A 54 -8.45 -16.64 7.67
C VAL A 54 -9.00 -15.47 8.50
N PHE A 55 -10.08 -14.84 8.05
CA PHE A 55 -10.67 -13.67 8.68
C PHE A 55 -12.09 -13.96 9.14
N SER A 56 -12.39 -13.70 10.41
CA SER A 56 -13.77 -13.76 10.90
C SER A 56 -14.45 -12.41 10.67
N PHE A 57 -15.58 -12.39 9.98
CA PHE A 57 -16.34 -11.15 9.79
C PHE A 57 -17.04 -10.72 11.07
N LEU A 58 -16.90 -9.45 11.45
CA LEU A 58 -17.47 -8.89 12.68
C LEU A 58 -18.60 -7.87 12.42
N GLY A 59 -18.66 -7.27 11.23
CA GLY A 59 -19.67 -6.27 10.89
C GLY A 59 -19.11 -5.12 10.04
N GLU A 60 -19.80 -3.99 10.03
CA GLU A 60 -19.35 -2.78 9.35
C GLU A 60 -18.27 -2.05 10.17
N ALA A 61 -17.24 -1.55 9.49
CA ALA A 61 -16.24 -0.71 10.12
C ALA A 61 -16.74 0.75 10.22
N PRO A 62 -16.37 1.50 11.26
CA PRO A 62 -16.75 2.89 11.39
C PRO A 62 -16.15 3.74 10.27
N PHE A 63 -16.96 4.64 9.71
CA PHE A 63 -16.52 5.57 8.67
C PHE A 63 -16.66 7.04 9.13
N PRO A 64 -15.72 7.95 8.79
CA PRO A 64 -14.46 7.71 8.09
C PRO A 64 -13.47 6.85 8.89
N PRO A 65 -12.43 6.30 8.23
CA PRO A 65 -11.44 5.42 8.85
C PRO A 65 -10.73 6.01 10.08
N ASP A 66 -10.74 7.33 10.20
CA ASP A 66 -10.38 8.06 11.42
C ASP A 66 -11.30 9.25 11.62
N GLN A 67 -12.09 9.22 12.70
CA GLN A 67 -13.02 10.29 13.07
C GLN A 67 -12.29 11.61 13.39
N GLY A 68 -11.06 11.54 13.90
CA GLY A 68 -10.23 12.73 14.16
C GLY A 68 -9.79 13.45 12.88
N LEU A 69 -9.81 12.76 11.74
CA LEU A 69 -9.41 13.30 10.43
C LEU A 69 -10.61 13.47 9.48
N ALA A 70 -11.84 13.34 9.99
CA ALA A 70 -13.07 13.41 9.19
C ALA A 70 -13.21 14.71 8.40
N ASN A 71 -12.75 15.83 8.97
CA ASN A 71 -12.81 17.15 8.33
C ASN A 71 -11.66 17.38 7.32
N GLY A 72 -10.84 16.38 7.06
CA GLY A 72 -9.62 16.49 6.27
C GLY A 72 -8.48 17.19 7.00
N VAL A 73 -7.33 17.17 6.35
CA VAL A 73 -6.04 17.64 6.86
C VAL A 73 -5.36 18.54 5.84
N SER A 74 -4.63 19.54 6.33
CA SER A 74 -3.77 20.37 5.48
C SER A 74 -2.41 19.71 5.37
N VAL A 75 -1.96 19.49 4.14
CA VAL A 75 -0.66 18.87 3.83
C VAL A 75 0.12 19.82 2.94
N GLU A 76 1.36 20.10 3.33
CA GLU A 76 2.32 20.85 2.54
C GLU A 76 2.99 19.90 1.52
N GLN A 77 2.95 20.26 0.25
CA GLN A 77 3.60 19.53 -0.84
C GLN A 77 5.07 19.92 -0.97
N ASP A 78 5.82 19.15 -1.76
CA ASP A 78 7.26 19.37 -2.00
C ASP A 78 7.57 20.73 -2.64
N ASP A 79 6.60 21.34 -3.32
CA ASP A 79 6.69 22.68 -3.93
C ASP A 79 6.27 23.83 -2.99
N GLY A 80 5.89 23.50 -1.74
CA GLY A 80 5.41 24.43 -0.73
C GLY A 80 3.92 24.78 -0.85
N GLU A 81 3.17 24.19 -1.78
CA GLU A 81 1.72 24.36 -1.84
C GLU A 81 1.05 23.62 -0.68
N VAL A 82 0.15 24.29 0.02
CA VAL A 82 -0.67 23.66 1.07
C VAL A 82 -2.02 23.26 0.48
N ILE A 83 -2.25 21.95 0.41
CA ILE A 83 -3.53 21.39 -0.04
C ILE A 83 -4.32 20.83 1.13
N ARG A 84 -5.66 20.85 1.02
CA ARG A 84 -6.54 20.14 1.95
C ARG A 84 -6.95 18.81 1.34
N VAL A 85 -6.69 17.72 2.06
CA VAL A 85 -7.04 16.35 1.65
C VAL A 85 -7.92 15.70 2.71
N SER A 86 -8.87 14.89 2.29
CA SER A 86 -9.75 14.10 3.17
C SER A 86 -9.80 12.68 2.67
N TYR A 87 -10.28 11.75 3.50
CA TYR A 87 -10.66 10.43 2.98
C TYR A 87 -11.65 10.60 1.83
N PRO A 88 -11.64 9.70 0.83
CA PRO A 88 -12.72 9.60 -0.13
C PRO A 88 -14.06 9.50 0.62
N PRO A 89 -15.15 10.08 0.09
CA PRO A 89 -16.46 10.02 0.75
C PRO A 89 -16.96 8.57 0.89
N GLU A 90 -17.88 8.36 1.84
CA GLU A 90 -18.65 7.12 1.91
C GLU A 90 -19.76 7.20 0.86
N ASP A 91 -19.53 6.52 -0.27
CA ASP A 91 -20.49 6.38 -1.36
C ASP A 91 -20.50 4.92 -1.83
N ASP A 92 -21.22 4.65 -2.93
CA ASP A 92 -21.29 3.31 -3.53
C ASP A 92 -19.94 2.79 -4.05
N LEU A 93 -18.84 3.55 -3.89
CA LEU A 93 -17.49 3.17 -4.30
C LEU A 93 -16.66 2.60 -3.14
N VAL A 94 -17.18 2.50 -1.92
CA VAL A 94 -16.46 1.91 -0.77
C VAL A 94 -17.21 0.76 -0.09
N ARG A 95 -16.44 -0.18 0.47
CA ARG A 95 -16.90 -1.16 1.45
C ARG A 95 -16.06 -1.05 2.72
N SER A 96 -16.75 -0.80 3.84
CA SER A 96 -16.17 -0.58 5.17
C SER A 96 -16.51 -1.76 6.07
N LEU A 97 -15.54 -2.63 6.34
CA LEU A 97 -15.79 -3.92 6.99
C LEU A 97 -14.81 -4.16 8.13
N GLN A 98 -15.29 -4.78 9.20
CA GLN A 98 -14.51 -5.15 10.35
C GLN A 98 -14.29 -6.66 10.38
N PHE A 99 -13.04 -7.06 10.61
CA PHE A 99 -12.65 -8.46 10.70
C PHE A 99 -11.85 -8.75 11.98
N GLU A 100 -11.86 -10.00 12.39
CA GLU A 100 -10.94 -10.55 13.37
C GLU A 100 -9.84 -11.34 12.66
N LEU A 101 -8.59 -11.07 13.02
CA LEU A 101 -7.39 -11.83 12.66
C LEU A 101 -6.60 -12.12 13.95
N ASN A 102 -6.36 -13.39 14.28
CA ASN A 102 -5.58 -13.79 15.47
C ASN A 102 -6.06 -13.10 16.78
N SER A 103 -7.38 -13.11 17.04
CA SER A 103 -8.03 -12.44 18.18
C SER A 103 -7.83 -10.92 18.24
N ARG A 104 -7.49 -10.29 17.11
CA ARG A 104 -7.30 -8.85 16.99
C ARG A 104 -8.20 -8.29 15.90
N ILE A 105 -8.74 -7.10 16.16
CA ILE A 105 -9.67 -6.44 15.26
C ILE A 105 -8.89 -5.65 14.20
N ILE A 106 -9.27 -5.81 12.94
CA ILE A 106 -8.82 -4.96 11.84
C ILE A 106 -10.03 -4.33 11.14
N ASN A 107 -9.90 -3.07 10.75
CA ASN A 107 -10.88 -2.37 9.94
C ASN A 107 -10.35 -2.27 8.51
N VAL A 108 -11.13 -2.73 7.54
CA VAL A 108 -10.76 -2.82 6.13
C VAL A 108 -11.71 -1.95 5.32
N TYR A 109 -11.13 -1.10 4.47
CA TYR A 109 -11.86 -0.22 3.56
C TYR A 109 -11.38 -0.53 2.14
N VAL A 110 -12.32 -0.86 1.26
CA VAL A 110 -12.02 -1.27 -0.11
C VAL A 110 -12.73 -0.34 -1.08
N TRP A 111 -11.98 0.27 -1.99
CA TRP A 111 -12.51 1.08 -3.08
C TRP A 111 -12.27 0.43 -4.44
N LYS A 112 -13.27 0.52 -5.33
CA LYS A 112 -13.13 0.19 -6.75
C LYS A 112 -13.29 1.46 -7.59
N MET A 113 -12.22 1.89 -8.26
CA MET A 113 -12.23 3.09 -9.10
C MET A 113 -12.51 2.74 -10.56
N GLY A 114 -12.99 3.71 -11.34
CA GLY A 114 -13.20 3.52 -12.78
C GLY A 114 -11.91 3.38 -13.62
N SER A 115 -10.75 3.71 -13.07
CA SER A 115 -9.47 3.59 -13.77
C SER A 115 -8.29 3.39 -12.81
N VAL A 116 -7.19 2.86 -13.34
CA VAL A 116 -5.92 2.68 -12.61
C VAL A 116 -5.36 4.03 -12.13
N ASP A 117 -5.46 5.07 -12.96
CA ASP A 117 -4.98 6.41 -12.60
C ASP A 117 -5.81 7.01 -11.47
N SER A 118 -7.13 6.81 -11.50
CA SER A 118 -8.01 7.21 -10.39
C SER A 118 -7.68 6.44 -9.11
N ALA A 119 -7.46 5.12 -9.20
CA ALA A 119 -7.04 4.29 -8.05
C ALA A 119 -5.73 4.77 -7.45
N ARG A 120 -4.74 5.11 -8.29
CA ARG A 120 -3.46 5.67 -7.83
C ARG A 120 -3.61 7.01 -7.12
N LYS A 121 -4.44 7.90 -7.64
CA LYS A 121 -4.75 9.18 -6.99
C LYS A 121 -5.43 8.97 -5.65
N THR A 122 -6.44 8.10 -5.59
CA THR A 122 -7.11 7.73 -4.33
C THR A 122 -6.13 7.16 -3.31
N TRP A 123 -5.23 6.27 -3.74
CA TRP A 123 -4.16 5.75 -2.88
C TRP A 123 -3.25 6.86 -2.35
N GLU A 124 -2.84 7.82 -3.19
CA GLU A 124 -2.01 8.96 -2.76
C GLU A 124 -2.76 9.81 -1.73
N THR A 125 -4.03 10.11 -1.97
CA THR A 125 -4.88 10.87 -1.04
C THR A 125 -4.95 10.18 0.32
N ILE A 126 -5.24 8.87 0.36
CA ILE A 126 -5.31 8.11 1.62
C ILE A 126 -3.94 8.09 2.31
N PHE A 127 -2.85 7.92 1.56
CA PHE A 127 -1.50 7.95 2.12
C PHE A 127 -1.18 9.31 2.76
N LEU A 128 -1.54 10.43 2.11
CA LEU A 128 -1.33 11.76 2.67
C LEU A 128 -2.16 12.00 3.93
N VAL A 129 -3.41 11.53 3.97
CA VAL A 129 -4.28 11.64 5.15
C VAL A 129 -3.74 10.81 6.32
N GLU A 130 -3.35 9.56 6.10
CA GLU A 130 -2.80 8.73 7.18
C GLU A 130 -1.41 9.19 7.60
N GLY A 131 -0.60 9.70 6.66
CA GLY A 131 0.75 10.20 6.89
C GLY A 131 0.81 11.60 7.53
N SER A 132 -0.28 12.37 7.55
CA SER A 132 -0.29 13.71 8.16
C SER A 132 -0.30 13.67 9.69
N VAL A 133 -0.65 12.52 10.29
CA VAL A 133 -0.60 12.33 11.74
C VAL A 133 0.85 12.12 12.16
N LEU A 134 1.21 12.42 13.41
CA LEU A 134 2.52 12.07 13.95
C LEU A 134 2.78 10.57 13.76
N THR A 135 3.79 10.23 12.96
CA THR A 135 4.18 8.85 12.65
C THR A 135 5.48 8.47 13.36
N ARG A 136 5.57 7.22 13.81
CA ARG A 136 6.82 6.61 14.30
C ARG A 136 7.64 6.06 13.13
N ASP A 137 6.95 5.43 12.19
CA ASP A 137 7.55 4.79 11.02
C ASP A 137 6.60 4.95 9.83
N MET A 138 7.15 5.25 8.67
CA MET A 138 6.41 5.46 7.44
C MET A 138 7.24 5.03 6.23
N GLY A 139 6.68 4.12 5.43
CA GLY A 139 7.31 3.62 4.22
C GLY A 139 6.30 3.55 3.07
N ARG A 140 6.78 3.83 1.85
CA ARG A 140 5.98 3.66 0.63
C ARG A 140 6.79 3.08 -0.52
N ILE A 141 6.13 2.31 -1.36
CA ILE A 141 6.64 1.69 -2.59
C ILE A 141 5.68 2.05 -3.71
N LYS A 142 6.19 2.65 -4.78
CA LYS A 142 5.46 2.90 -6.03
C LYS A 142 6.13 2.10 -7.15
N LYS A 143 5.48 1.07 -7.65
CA LYS A 143 5.88 0.31 -8.85
C LYS A 143 4.93 0.63 -9.99
N THR A 144 5.15 0.11 -11.20
CA THR A 144 4.23 0.34 -12.33
C THR A 144 2.91 -0.41 -12.17
N ASP A 145 2.95 -1.59 -11.55
CA ASP A 145 1.82 -2.50 -11.38
C ASP A 145 1.05 -2.29 -10.07
N TYR A 146 1.68 -1.71 -9.04
CA TYR A 146 1.04 -1.47 -7.75
C TYR A 146 1.68 -0.32 -6.96
N CYS A 147 0.94 0.18 -5.98
CA CYS A 147 1.44 1.03 -4.90
C CYS A 147 1.20 0.36 -3.54
N TYR A 148 2.10 0.57 -2.59
CA TYR A 148 2.00 0.07 -1.22
C TYR A 148 2.56 1.09 -0.24
N ALA A 149 1.90 1.26 0.90
CA ALA A 149 2.40 2.06 2.01
C ALA A 149 2.08 1.39 3.34
N LYS A 150 2.98 1.61 4.29
CA LYS A 150 2.83 1.25 5.69
C LYS A 150 3.04 2.51 6.51
N VAL A 151 2.06 2.80 7.37
CA VAL A 151 2.09 3.95 8.27
C VAL A 151 1.89 3.44 9.69
N VAL A 152 2.85 3.71 10.57
CA VAL A 152 2.75 3.37 11.99
C VAL A 152 2.71 4.67 12.79
N ARG A 153 1.63 4.88 13.53
CA ARG A 153 1.43 6.11 14.31
C ARG A 153 2.36 6.20 15.50
N PHE A 154 2.59 7.43 15.95
CA PHE A 154 3.37 7.72 17.14
C PHE A 154 2.79 7.00 18.36
N GLY A 155 3.66 6.42 19.19
CA GLY A 155 3.28 5.48 20.25
C GLY A 155 3.29 4.00 19.82
N GLY A 156 3.38 3.70 18.51
CA GLY A 156 3.57 2.34 18.01
C GLY A 156 2.39 1.41 18.21
N LYS A 157 1.20 1.97 18.43
CA LYS A 157 -0.03 1.25 18.75
C LYS A 157 -1.03 1.26 17.61
N ASP A 158 -0.86 2.03 16.54
CA ASP A 158 -1.77 1.94 15.41
C ASP A 158 -0.95 1.79 14.13
N GLN A 159 -1.41 0.89 13.27
CA GLN A 159 -0.81 0.68 11.95
C GLN A 159 -1.89 0.73 10.86
N ALA A 160 -1.54 1.37 9.75
CA ALA A 160 -2.30 1.37 8.52
C ALA A 160 -1.46 0.75 7.40
N LEU A 161 -2.06 -0.19 6.69
CA LEU A 161 -1.56 -0.75 5.44
C LEU A 161 -2.42 -0.21 4.31
N ILE A 162 -1.79 0.33 3.27
CA ILE A 162 -2.49 0.92 2.13
C ILE A 162 -1.91 0.34 0.86
N TRP A 163 -2.70 -0.29 0.02
CA TRP A 163 -2.23 -0.77 -1.27
C TRP A 163 -3.21 -0.50 -2.40
N GLN A 164 -2.64 -0.38 -3.60
CA GLN A 164 -3.38 -0.19 -4.84
C GLN A 164 -2.83 -1.13 -5.89
N LYS A 165 -3.71 -1.81 -6.61
CA LYS A 165 -3.37 -2.64 -7.77
C LYS A 165 -4.57 -2.67 -8.72
N GLY A 166 -4.32 -2.50 -10.01
CA GLY A 166 -5.41 -2.33 -10.99
C GLY A 166 -6.34 -1.18 -10.60
N ASN A 167 -7.64 -1.42 -10.57
CA ASN A 167 -8.64 -0.42 -10.21
C ASN A 167 -8.95 -0.37 -8.70
N TRP A 168 -8.29 -1.21 -7.91
CA TRP A 168 -8.60 -1.41 -6.50
C TRP A 168 -7.67 -0.61 -5.60
N VAL A 169 -8.23 -0.06 -4.52
CA VAL A 169 -7.49 0.54 -3.41
C VAL A 169 -8.00 -0.08 -2.12
N VAL A 170 -7.08 -0.45 -1.24
CA VAL A 170 -7.42 -1.06 0.05
C VAL A 170 -6.66 -0.35 1.16
N LEU A 171 -7.37 -0.06 2.24
CA LEU A 171 -6.83 0.42 3.51
C LEU A 171 -7.19 -0.59 4.59
N ALA A 172 -6.20 -1.15 5.27
CA ALA A 172 -6.40 -1.98 6.46
C ALA A 172 -5.79 -1.29 7.67
N LYS A 173 -6.60 -1.09 8.73
CA LYS A 173 -6.20 -0.45 9.98
C LYS A 173 -6.24 -1.44 11.12
N SER A 174 -5.15 -1.52 11.88
CA SER A 174 -5.08 -2.22 13.17
C SER A 174 -5.09 -1.21 14.31
N PRO A 175 -6.26 -0.91 14.91
CA PRO A 175 -6.32 -0.04 16.08
C PRO A 175 -5.72 -0.76 17.29
N GLY A 176 -4.81 -0.10 18.01
CA GLY A 176 -4.25 -0.60 19.27
C GLY A 176 -3.11 -1.61 19.14
N PHE A 177 -2.71 -2.04 17.94
CA PHE A 177 -1.49 -2.81 17.72
C PHE A 177 -0.76 -2.54 16.39
N THR A 178 0.50 -2.99 16.36
CA THR A 178 1.27 -3.16 15.12
C THR A 178 1.28 -4.64 14.74
N MET A 179 1.15 -4.91 13.45
CA MET A 179 1.09 -6.25 12.89
C MET A 179 2.50 -6.85 12.82
N GLU A 180 2.59 -8.16 13.11
CA GLU A 180 3.81 -8.91 12.80
C GLU A 180 3.94 -9.12 11.28
N SER A 181 5.15 -9.45 10.81
CA SER A 181 5.42 -9.64 9.38
C SER A 181 4.50 -10.67 8.73
N GLU A 182 4.13 -11.72 9.46
CA GLU A 182 3.24 -12.76 8.95
C GLU A 182 1.79 -12.28 8.84
N GLU A 183 1.32 -11.47 9.78
CA GLU A 183 -0.02 -10.88 9.74
C GLU A 183 -0.14 -9.85 8.61
N GLU A 184 0.90 -9.03 8.43
CA GLU A 184 1.01 -8.14 7.28
C GLU A 184 0.94 -8.93 5.97
N ARG A 185 1.69 -10.04 5.87
CA ARG A 185 1.65 -10.92 4.70
C ARG A 185 0.24 -11.50 4.47
N GLN A 186 -0.42 -12.00 5.51
CA GLN A 186 -1.76 -12.56 5.43
C GLN A 186 -2.78 -11.51 4.97
N ILE A 187 -2.75 -10.30 5.51
CA ILE A 187 -3.67 -9.23 5.07
C ILE A 187 -3.43 -8.88 3.60
N LEU A 188 -2.17 -8.75 3.18
CA LEU A 188 -1.86 -8.35 1.80
C LEU A 188 -2.16 -9.43 0.75
N THR A 189 -2.18 -10.71 1.14
CA THR A 189 -2.28 -11.84 0.19
C THR A 189 -3.53 -12.68 0.33
N GLU A 190 -4.15 -12.67 1.51
CA GLU A 190 -5.21 -13.61 1.89
C GLU A 190 -6.54 -12.94 2.23
N LEU A 191 -6.67 -11.61 2.16
CA LEU A 191 -7.90 -10.87 2.53
C LEU A 191 -9.15 -11.26 1.72
N PHE A 192 -9.04 -11.28 0.40
CA PHE A 192 -10.17 -11.53 -0.53
C PHE A 192 -10.44 -13.02 -0.72
N ASP A 193 -11.60 -13.48 -1.16
CA ASP A 193 -11.79 -14.93 -1.45
C ASP A 193 -10.83 -15.42 -2.57
N PRO A 194 -10.16 -16.58 -2.46
CA PRO A 194 -9.29 -17.11 -3.51
C PRO A 194 -9.91 -17.17 -4.91
N ASN A 195 -11.23 -17.39 -5.01
CA ASN A 195 -11.95 -17.53 -6.27
C ASN A 195 -12.06 -16.21 -7.04
N ILE A 196 -11.98 -15.07 -6.35
CA ILE A 196 -12.06 -13.75 -6.98
C ILE A 196 -10.68 -13.10 -7.23
N ARG A 197 -9.60 -13.76 -6.76
CA ARG A 197 -8.21 -13.32 -6.94
C ARG A 197 -7.66 -13.86 -8.28
N ASN A 198 -7.98 -13.27 -9.43
CA ASN A 198 -7.27 -13.54 -10.70
C ASN A 198 -7.27 -12.34 -11.64
#